data_AF-A0A8T7BNS2-F1
#
_entry.id   AF-A0A8T7BNS2-F1
#
_cell.length_a   1.000
_cell.length_b   1.000
_cell.length_c   1.000
_cell.angle_alpha   90.00
_cell.angle_beta   90.00
_cell.angle_gamma   90.00
#
_symmetry.space_group_name_H-M   'P 1'
#
loop_
_entity.id
_entity.type
_entity.pdbx_description
1 polymer ?
#
loop_
_entity_poly.entity_id
_entity_poly.type
_entity_poly.pdbx_seq_one_letter_code
_entity_poly.pdbx_strand_id
1 'polypeptide(L)'
;SWTLFKSTPVDRRKAAWLYAQFVVSKTVDVKKSHVGLTFIRDSTINHQSFTDRAPNLGGLVEFYRSPDRVMWSPTGVNVPDYPKLAQIWWQQIGDVNSGAFTPQQAMDRLASEMDLVMSRMQAADEKANIYGGCGPRLNEEKDASYWLNQPGSPKAKVNEKPKGETINYDELVKRWTM
;
A
#
# COMPACT_ATOMS: atom_id res chain seq x y z
N SER A 1 -1.20 6.67 -10.10
CA SER A 1 -0.48 6.50 -11.38
C SER A 1 -1.48 6.51 -12.53
N TRP A 2 -1.05 6.75 -13.78
CA TRP A 2 -1.89 6.63 -14.96
C TRP A 2 -1.42 5.46 -15.80
N THR A 3 -2.35 4.58 -16.21
CA THR A 3 -2.03 3.45 -17.10
C THR A 3 -2.36 3.83 -18.53
N LEU A 4 -1.37 3.80 -19.42
CA LEU A 4 -1.53 4.06 -20.85
C LEU A 4 -1.29 2.78 -21.63
N PHE A 5 -2.33 2.26 -22.30
CA PHE A 5 -2.24 0.94 -22.93
C PHE A 5 -1.30 0.92 -24.14
N LYS A 6 -0.52 -0.17 -24.25
CA LYS A 6 0.38 -0.42 -25.39
C LYS A 6 -0.38 -0.53 -26.72
N SER A 7 -1.65 -0.96 -26.69
CA SER A 7 -2.51 -1.07 -27.87
C SER A 7 -3.02 0.28 -28.40
N THR A 8 -3.02 1.34 -27.58
CA THR A 8 -3.46 2.67 -28.03
C THR A 8 -2.44 3.26 -29.01
N PRO A 9 -2.83 3.73 -30.21
CA PRO A 9 -1.90 4.38 -31.15
C PRO A 9 -1.09 5.49 -30.48
N VAL A 10 0.20 5.58 -30.82
CA VAL A 10 1.16 6.46 -30.14
C VAL A 10 0.68 7.91 -30.08
N ASP A 11 0.13 8.44 -31.17
CA ASP A 11 -0.30 9.84 -31.21
C ASP A 11 -1.48 10.13 -30.28
N ARG A 12 -2.41 9.19 -30.13
CA ARG A 12 -3.49 9.30 -29.13
C ARG A 12 -2.96 9.15 -27.71
N ARG A 13 -1.97 8.27 -27.51
CA ARG A 13 -1.32 8.07 -26.21
C ARG A 13 -0.58 9.33 -25.74
N LYS A 14 0.08 10.07 -26.65
CA LYS A 14 0.72 11.36 -26.33
C LYS A 14 -0.30 12.37 -25.80
N ALA A 15 -1.45 12.50 -26.46
CA ALA A 15 -2.52 13.38 -26.01
C ALA A 15 -3.05 12.97 -24.61
N ALA A 16 -3.29 11.67 -24.40
CA ALA A 16 -3.70 11.15 -23.09
C ALA A 16 -2.64 11.43 -22.00
N TRP A 17 -1.36 11.31 -22.33
CA TRP A 17 -0.27 11.63 -21.41
C TRP A 17 -0.24 13.11 -21.04
N LEU A 18 -0.42 14.02 -22.02
CA LEU A 18 -0.51 15.46 -21.76
C LEU A 18 -1.71 15.80 -20.87
N TYR A 19 -2.86 15.20 -21.14
CA TYR A 19 -4.04 15.36 -20.29
C TYR A 19 -3.78 14.86 -18.86
N ALA A 20 -3.13 13.70 -18.71
CA ALA A 20 -2.72 13.20 -17.39
C ALA A 20 -1.83 14.21 -16.65
N GLN A 21 -0.87 14.85 -17.34
CA GLN A 21 -0.02 15.91 -16.75
C GLN A 21 -0.85 17.11 -16.29
N PHE A 22 -1.81 17.56 -17.11
CA PHE A 22 -2.70 18.66 -16.75
C PHE A 22 -3.53 18.34 -15.49
N VAL A 23 -4.14 17.16 -15.44
CA VAL A 23 -5.05 16.74 -14.37
C VAL A 23 -4.33 16.57 -13.02
N VAL A 24 -3.03 16.31 -13.04
CA VAL A 24 -2.14 16.21 -11.86
C VAL A 24 -1.24 17.44 -11.67
N SER A 25 -1.43 18.50 -12.45
CA SER A 25 -0.69 19.75 -12.27
C SER A 25 -0.99 20.37 -10.90
N LYS A 26 -0.05 21.16 -10.35
CA LYS A 26 -0.20 21.76 -9.01
C LYS A 26 -1.50 22.56 -8.89
N THR A 27 -1.82 23.40 -9.87
CA THR A 27 -3.02 24.25 -9.84
C THR A 27 -4.30 23.43 -9.79
N VAL A 28 -4.40 22.40 -10.65
CA VAL A 28 -5.59 21.54 -10.70
C VAL A 28 -5.70 20.70 -9.42
N ASP A 29 -4.58 20.14 -8.96
CA ASP A 29 -4.55 19.30 -7.76
C ASP A 29 -4.87 20.08 -6.49
N VAL A 30 -4.35 21.32 -6.32
CA VAL A 30 -4.71 22.19 -5.20
C VAL A 30 -6.21 22.44 -5.16
N LYS A 31 -6.81 22.79 -6.31
CA LYS A 31 -8.25 23.02 -6.37
C LYS A 31 -9.06 21.78 -6.02
N LYS A 32 -8.68 20.61 -6.56
CA LYS A 32 -9.34 19.33 -6.27
C LYS A 32 -9.19 18.93 -4.81
N SER A 33 -7.99 19.07 -4.24
CA SER A 33 -7.71 18.78 -2.84
C SER A 33 -8.54 19.67 -1.92
N HIS A 34 -8.79 20.93 -2.29
CA HIS A 34 -9.69 21.79 -1.50
C HIS A 34 -11.13 21.29 -1.48
N VAL A 35 -11.59 20.63 -2.54
CA VAL A 35 -12.95 20.10 -2.64
C VAL A 35 -13.06 18.71 -2.03
N GLY A 36 -12.18 17.79 -2.42
CA GLY A 36 -12.26 16.37 -2.08
C GLY A 36 -11.33 15.90 -0.96
N LEU A 37 -10.43 16.76 -0.46
CA LEU A 37 -9.46 16.43 0.60
C LEU A 37 -8.55 15.23 0.27
N THR A 38 -8.36 14.94 -1.02
CA THR A 38 -7.49 13.88 -1.54
C THR A 38 -6.22 14.47 -2.12
N PHE A 39 -5.11 14.35 -1.38
CA PHE A 39 -3.82 14.88 -1.80
C PHE A 39 -3.06 13.86 -2.65
N ILE A 40 -2.58 14.27 -3.83
CA ILE A 40 -1.71 13.43 -4.67
C ILE A 40 -0.31 14.04 -4.87
N ARG A 41 -0.07 15.26 -4.35
CA ARG A 41 1.22 15.96 -4.45
C ARG A 41 1.65 16.54 -3.11
N ASP A 42 2.93 16.37 -2.80
CA ASP A 42 3.56 17.03 -1.64
C ASP A 42 3.49 18.57 -1.75
N SER A 43 3.69 19.11 -2.95
CA SER A 43 3.55 20.55 -3.21
C SER A 43 2.14 21.11 -2.96
N THR A 44 1.12 20.25 -2.94
CA THR A 44 -0.26 20.64 -2.71
C THR A 44 -0.57 20.69 -1.22
N ILE A 45 -0.21 19.64 -0.47
CA ILE A 45 -0.40 19.63 0.98
C ILE A 45 0.42 20.75 1.66
N ASN A 46 1.57 21.12 1.09
CA ASN A 46 2.41 22.23 1.58
C ASN A 46 2.02 23.61 1.04
N HIS A 47 0.92 23.74 0.31
CA HIS A 47 0.43 25.05 -0.14
C HIS A 47 -0.12 25.87 1.03
N GLN A 48 0.12 27.19 1.03
CA GLN A 48 -0.28 28.09 2.14
C GLN A 48 -1.78 28.00 2.47
N SER A 49 -2.64 27.88 1.46
CA SER A 49 -4.09 27.75 1.66
C SER A 49 -4.50 26.53 2.48
N PHE A 50 -3.67 25.47 2.56
CA PHE A 50 -3.91 24.34 3.46
C PHE A 50 -3.38 24.60 4.87
N THR A 51 -2.35 25.43 5.04
CA THR A 51 -1.97 25.95 6.36
C THR A 51 -3.11 26.79 6.94
N ASP A 52 -3.65 27.72 6.16
CA ASP A 52 -4.73 28.61 6.60
C ASP A 52 -6.02 27.84 6.92
N ARG A 53 -6.26 26.74 6.18
CA ARG A 53 -7.44 25.89 6.38
C ARG A 53 -7.24 24.78 7.42
N ALA A 54 -6.01 24.49 7.84
CA ALA A 54 -5.67 23.38 8.73
C ALA A 54 -6.56 23.29 9.99
N PRO A 55 -6.90 24.41 10.69
CA PRO A 55 -7.78 24.36 11.86
C PRO A 55 -9.17 23.77 11.60
N ASN A 56 -9.62 23.76 10.34
CA ASN A 56 -10.92 23.24 9.92
C ASN A 56 -10.87 21.79 9.39
N LEU A 57 -9.69 21.14 9.41
CA LEU A 57 -9.47 19.84 8.76
C LEU A 57 -9.09 18.71 9.73
N GLY A 58 -9.22 18.94 11.04
CA GLY A 58 -9.19 17.89 12.05
C GLY A 58 -7.90 17.06 12.08
N GLY A 59 -6.75 17.68 11.83
CA GLY A 59 -5.45 16.98 11.85
C GLY A 59 -5.03 16.39 10.49
N LEU A 60 -5.85 16.50 9.44
CA LEU A 60 -5.53 15.95 8.12
C LEU A 60 -4.25 16.55 7.53
N VAL A 61 -4.07 17.86 7.70
CA VAL A 61 -2.91 18.58 7.14
C VAL A 61 -1.64 18.18 7.88
N GLU A 62 -1.74 18.13 9.20
CA GLU A 62 -0.68 17.73 10.12
C GLU A 62 -0.26 16.28 9.84
N PHE A 63 -1.21 15.36 9.68
CA PHE A 63 -0.95 13.97 9.34
C PHE A 63 -0.16 13.85 8.03
N TYR A 64 -0.62 14.46 6.94
CA TYR A 64 0.07 14.36 5.65
C TYR A 64 1.39 15.16 5.58
N ARG A 65 1.63 16.11 6.50
CA ARG A 65 2.94 16.79 6.65
C ARG A 65 3.88 16.07 7.63
N SER A 66 3.34 15.20 8.49
CA SER A 66 4.11 14.40 9.43
C SER A 66 4.85 13.23 8.74
N PRO A 67 5.92 12.70 9.36
CA PRO A 67 6.56 11.46 8.91
C PRO A 67 5.61 10.25 8.93
N ASP A 68 4.56 10.27 9.77
CA ASP A 68 3.64 9.14 9.94
C ASP A 68 2.88 8.79 8.66
N ARG A 69 2.73 9.74 7.73
CA ARG A 69 2.13 9.46 6.42
C ARG A 69 2.79 8.25 5.74
N VAL A 70 4.09 8.04 5.91
CA VAL A 70 4.82 6.92 5.30
C VAL A 70 4.34 5.58 5.85
N MET A 71 4.02 5.52 7.14
CA MET A 71 3.52 4.31 7.82
C MET A 71 2.11 3.95 7.37
N TRP A 72 1.30 4.95 7.02
CA TRP A 72 -0.13 4.79 6.78
C TRP A 72 -0.55 4.92 5.31
N SER A 73 0.31 5.46 4.45
CA SER A 73 0.10 5.52 3.00
C SER A 73 1.11 4.71 2.17
N PRO A 74 1.62 3.54 2.62
CA PRO A 74 2.56 2.78 1.81
C PRO A 74 1.86 2.33 0.52
N THR A 75 2.43 2.70 -0.62
CA THR A 75 2.04 2.12 -1.91
C THR A 75 2.87 0.87 -2.11
N GLY A 76 2.32 -0.28 -1.71
CA GLY A 76 2.87 -1.58 -2.07
C GLY A 76 2.67 -1.88 -3.56
N VAL A 77 3.48 -2.80 -4.09
CA VAL A 77 3.17 -3.43 -5.38
C VAL A 77 1.93 -4.30 -5.20
N ASN A 78 0.99 -4.21 -6.15
CA ASN A 78 -0.14 -5.11 -6.19
C ASN A 78 0.33 -6.54 -6.43
N VAL A 79 -0.43 -7.51 -5.94
CA VAL A 79 -0.20 -8.93 -6.23
C VAL A 79 -0.42 -9.22 -7.74
N PRO A 80 0.27 -10.24 -8.33
CA PRO A 80 0.31 -10.46 -9.79
C PRO A 80 -1.05 -10.67 -10.48
N ASP A 81 -2.01 -11.29 -9.81
CA ASP A 81 -3.40 -11.43 -10.28
C ASP A 81 -4.36 -11.30 -9.10
N TYR A 82 -4.66 -10.05 -8.73
CA TYR A 82 -5.54 -9.75 -7.61
C TYR A 82 -6.91 -10.45 -7.71
N PRO A 83 -7.62 -10.44 -8.85
CA PRO A 83 -8.89 -11.16 -8.97
C PRO A 83 -8.81 -12.65 -8.63
N LYS A 84 -7.75 -13.35 -9.07
CA LYS A 84 -7.56 -14.77 -8.72
C LYS A 84 -7.22 -14.96 -7.24
N LEU A 85 -6.32 -14.14 -6.70
CA LEU A 85 -5.80 -14.32 -5.33
C LEU A 85 -6.77 -13.80 -4.25
N ALA A 86 -7.60 -12.80 -4.55
CA ALA A 86 -8.55 -12.22 -3.59
C ALA A 86 -9.62 -13.21 -3.11
N GLN A 87 -9.95 -14.22 -3.90
CA GLN A 87 -10.90 -15.26 -3.47
C GLN A 87 -10.36 -16.08 -2.29
N ILE A 88 -9.05 -16.34 -2.28
CA ILE A 88 -8.35 -17.07 -1.21
C ILE A 88 -8.39 -16.24 0.08
N TRP A 89 -8.13 -14.94 -0.02
CA TRP A 89 -8.22 -14.01 1.11
C TRP A 89 -9.58 -14.08 1.81
N TRP A 90 -10.68 -14.02 1.05
CA TRP A 90 -12.02 -14.05 1.60
C TRP A 90 -12.38 -15.37 2.29
N GLN A 91 -11.83 -16.49 1.82
CA GLN A 91 -12.02 -17.78 2.47
C GLN A 91 -11.29 -17.82 3.83
N GLN A 92 -10.03 -17.39 3.87
CA GLN A 92 -9.22 -17.46 5.08
C GLN A 92 -9.65 -16.45 6.16
N ILE A 93 -10.09 -15.24 5.77
CA ILE A 93 -10.49 -14.21 6.75
C ILE A 93 -11.77 -14.59 7.52
N GLY A 94 -12.69 -15.32 6.88
CA GLY A 94 -13.92 -15.81 7.54
C GLY A 94 -13.60 -16.74 8.71
N ASP A 95 -12.62 -17.62 8.54
CA ASP A 95 -12.25 -18.58 9.58
C ASP A 95 -11.54 -17.91 10.77
N VAL A 96 -10.78 -16.83 10.55
CA VAL A 96 -10.18 -16.03 11.64
C VAL A 96 -11.26 -15.31 12.44
N ASN A 97 -12.20 -14.65 11.75
CA ASN A 97 -13.26 -13.88 12.40
C ASN A 97 -14.22 -14.74 13.22
N SER A 98 -14.43 -16.00 12.81
CA SER A 98 -15.23 -16.97 13.55
C SER A 98 -14.47 -17.65 14.70
N GLY A 99 -13.15 -17.44 14.80
CA GLY A 99 -12.29 -18.06 15.81
C GLY A 99 -11.93 -19.53 15.53
N ALA A 100 -12.22 -20.04 14.33
CA ALA A 100 -11.86 -21.41 13.94
C ALA A 100 -10.34 -21.58 13.78
N PHE A 101 -9.62 -20.54 13.36
CA PHE A 101 -8.16 -20.49 13.34
C PHE A 101 -7.61 -19.26 14.04
N THR A 102 -6.39 -19.38 14.55
CA THR A 102 -5.61 -18.21 14.97
C THR A 102 -5.21 -17.37 13.75
N PRO A 103 -4.94 -16.06 13.93
CA PRO A 103 -4.44 -15.21 12.84
C PRO A 103 -3.20 -15.79 12.15
N GLN A 104 -2.26 -16.37 12.92
CA GLN A 104 -1.06 -16.98 12.34
C GLN A 104 -1.40 -18.16 11.43
N GLN A 105 -2.20 -19.11 11.92
CA GLN A 105 -2.58 -20.29 11.12
C GLN A 105 -3.31 -19.91 9.84
N ALA A 106 -4.19 -18.91 9.87
CA ALA A 106 -4.90 -18.49 8.67
C ALA A 106 -3.99 -17.76 7.67
N MET A 107 -3.03 -16.95 8.16
CA MET A 107 -2.03 -16.32 7.30
C MET A 107 -1.07 -17.34 6.68
N ASP A 108 -0.67 -18.38 7.42
CA ASP A 108 0.17 -19.47 6.90
C ASP A 108 -0.56 -20.25 5.79
N ARG A 109 -1.85 -20.56 6.01
CA ARG A 109 -2.70 -21.21 5.00
C ARG A 109 -2.91 -20.34 3.78
N LEU A 110 -3.22 -19.06 3.98
CA LEU A 110 -3.34 -18.07 2.92
C LEU A 110 -2.08 -18.02 2.05
N ALA A 111 -0.90 -17.93 2.68
CA ALA A 111 0.37 -17.90 1.96
C ALA A 111 0.57 -19.16 1.13
N SER A 112 0.36 -20.35 1.72
CA SER A 112 0.50 -21.63 1.02
C SER A 112 -0.46 -21.76 -0.17
N GLU A 113 -1.72 -21.36 0.00
CA GLU A 113 -2.72 -21.41 -1.08
C GLU A 113 -2.42 -20.39 -2.18
N MET A 114 -1.96 -19.18 -1.82
CA MET A 114 -1.50 -18.18 -2.78
C MET A 114 -0.30 -18.68 -3.59
N ASP A 115 0.70 -19.30 -2.94
CA ASP A 115 1.87 -19.87 -3.60
C ASP A 115 1.47 -21.01 -4.54
N LEU A 116 0.53 -21.87 -4.14
CA LEU A 116 0.02 -22.91 -5.01
C LEU A 116 -0.63 -22.33 -6.28
N VAL A 117 -1.44 -21.28 -6.16
CA VAL A 117 -2.05 -20.62 -7.32
C VAL A 117 -0.98 -19.93 -8.18
N MET A 118 -0.04 -19.21 -7.57
CA MET A 118 1.05 -18.56 -8.28
C MET A 118 1.98 -19.56 -8.97
N SER A 119 2.20 -20.76 -8.42
CA SER A 119 2.99 -21.82 -9.07
C SER A 119 2.35 -22.27 -10.39
N ARG A 120 1.01 -22.37 -10.42
CA ARG A 120 0.25 -22.71 -11.62
C ARG A 120 0.29 -21.57 -12.64
N MET A 121 0.26 -20.33 -12.16
CA MET A 121 0.40 -19.15 -13.02
C MET A 121 1.79 -19.07 -13.65
N GLN A 122 2.84 -19.35 -12.87
CA GLN A 122 4.21 -19.45 -13.36
C GLN A 122 4.32 -20.50 -14.46
N ALA A 123 3.87 -21.73 -14.19
CA ALA A 123 3.94 -22.83 -15.16
C ALA A 123 3.16 -22.51 -16.45
N ALA A 124 2.01 -21.84 -16.33
CA ALA A 124 1.22 -21.42 -17.50
C ALA A 124 1.97 -20.35 -18.33
N ASP A 125 2.63 -19.40 -17.68
CA ASP A 125 3.42 -18.37 -18.35
C ASP A 125 4.66 -18.96 -19.02
N GLU A 126 5.39 -19.84 -18.34
CA GLU A 126 6.60 -20.49 -18.88
C GLU A 126 6.26 -21.39 -20.09
N LYS A 127 5.13 -22.11 -20.03
CA LYS A 127 4.73 -23.03 -21.09
C LYS A 127 4.15 -22.33 -22.32
N ALA A 128 3.35 -21.28 -22.12
CA ALA A 128 2.50 -20.72 -23.17
C ALA A 128 2.47 -19.19 -23.21
N ASN A 129 3.33 -18.51 -22.45
CA ASN A 129 3.44 -17.05 -22.41
C ASN A 129 2.10 -16.35 -22.09
N ILE A 130 1.27 -16.98 -21.25
CA ILE A 130 -0.09 -16.54 -20.93
C ILE A 130 -0.11 -15.12 -20.35
N TYR A 131 0.91 -14.75 -19.57
CA TYR A 131 1.05 -13.43 -18.97
C TYR A 131 2.10 -12.57 -19.68
N GLY A 132 2.51 -12.94 -20.89
CA GLY A 132 3.49 -12.19 -21.68
C GLY A 132 4.89 -12.16 -21.04
N GLY A 133 5.24 -13.17 -20.25
CA GLY A 133 6.52 -13.26 -19.54
C GLY A 133 6.54 -12.49 -18.23
N CYS A 134 5.41 -11.88 -17.85
CA CYS A 134 5.23 -11.14 -16.61
C CYS A 134 4.46 -11.94 -15.55
N GLY A 135 4.30 -13.26 -15.73
CA GLY A 135 3.73 -14.11 -14.68
C GLY A 135 4.60 -14.11 -13.42
N PRO A 136 4.03 -14.49 -12.25
CA PRO A 136 4.82 -14.62 -11.04
C PRO A 136 5.96 -15.63 -11.23
N ARG A 137 7.05 -15.42 -10.47
CA ARG A 137 8.12 -16.40 -10.30
C ARG A 137 8.26 -16.64 -8.81
N LEU A 138 8.00 -17.87 -8.38
CA LEU A 138 8.12 -18.23 -6.98
C LEU A 138 9.59 -18.25 -6.59
N ASN A 139 9.87 -17.67 -5.43
CA ASN A 139 11.16 -17.79 -4.80
C ASN A 139 11.28 -19.19 -4.18
N GLU A 140 12.51 -19.64 -3.95
CA GLU A 140 12.74 -20.78 -3.08
C GLU A 140 12.15 -20.53 -1.69
N GLU A 141 11.64 -21.59 -1.07
CA GLU A 141 11.19 -21.53 0.31
C GLU A 141 12.34 -21.14 1.24
N LYS A 142 12.07 -20.22 2.17
CA LYS A 142 13.02 -19.76 3.18
C LYS A 142 12.33 -19.74 4.53
N ASP A 143 13.08 -20.02 5.58
CA ASP A 143 12.61 -19.92 6.95
C ASP A 143 12.07 -18.52 7.27
N ALA A 144 11.08 -18.44 8.15
CA ALA A 144 10.52 -17.16 8.59
C ALA A 144 11.59 -16.20 9.13
N SER A 145 12.63 -16.72 9.79
CA SER A 145 13.75 -15.94 10.31
C SER A 145 14.50 -15.18 9.21
N TYR A 146 14.66 -15.77 8.02
CA TYR A 146 15.28 -15.12 6.89
C TYR A 146 14.52 -13.86 6.49
N TRP A 147 13.18 -13.95 6.40
CA TRP A 147 12.31 -12.82 6.03
C TRP A 147 12.25 -11.77 7.13
N LEU A 148 12.15 -12.19 8.39
CA LEU A 148 12.08 -11.28 9.55
C LEU A 148 13.39 -10.49 9.75
N ASN A 149 14.53 -11.02 9.29
CA ASN A 149 15.82 -10.34 9.39
C ASN A 149 16.11 -9.39 8.21
N GLN A 150 15.24 -9.31 7.19
CA GLN A 150 15.45 -8.40 6.07
C GLN A 150 15.25 -6.93 6.46
N PRO A 151 15.98 -5.98 5.83
CA PRO A 151 15.70 -4.56 6.00
C PRO A 151 14.24 -4.22 5.62
N GLY A 152 13.51 -3.55 6.52
CA GLY A 152 12.11 -3.19 6.29
C GLY A 152 11.11 -4.34 6.43
N SER A 153 11.54 -5.50 6.93
CA SER A 153 10.67 -6.66 7.18
C SER A 153 9.53 -6.37 8.16
N PRO A 154 8.43 -7.15 8.09
CA PRO A 154 7.49 -7.28 9.20
C PRO A 154 8.21 -7.65 10.50
N LYS A 155 7.71 -7.15 11.63
CA LYS A 155 8.34 -7.43 12.92
C LYS A 155 7.92 -8.80 13.43
N ALA A 156 8.88 -9.51 14.03
CA ALA A 156 8.62 -10.74 14.75
C ALA A 156 7.56 -10.49 15.83
N LYS A 157 6.85 -11.56 16.23
CA LYS A 157 5.85 -11.47 17.28
C LYS A 157 6.45 -10.83 18.54
N VAL A 158 5.86 -9.73 18.97
CA VAL A 158 6.19 -9.02 20.20
C VAL A 158 5.07 -9.22 21.23
N ASN A 159 5.29 -8.76 22.45
CA ASN A 159 4.19 -8.58 23.38
C ASN A 159 3.29 -7.43 22.88
N GLU A 160 2.19 -7.77 22.22
CA GLU A 160 1.21 -6.81 21.67
C GLU A 160 0.41 -6.09 22.76
N LYS A 161 0.50 -6.53 24.02
CA LYS A 161 -0.15 -5.93 25.17
C LYS A 161 0.89 -5.66 26.27
N PRO A 162 1.88 -4.78 26.02
CA PRO A 162 2.82 -4.40 27.04
C PRO A 162 2.07 -3.67 28.17
N LYS A 163 2.57 -3.79 29.39
CA LYS A 163 2.05 -3.00 30.51
C LYS A 163 2.30 -1.51 30.19
N GLY A 164 1.29 -0.67 30.36
CA GLY A 164 1.43 0.76 30.14
C GLY A 164 2.50 1.37 31.05
N GLU A 165 3.35 2.21 30.49
CA GLU A 165 4.36 2.99 31.20
C GLU A 165 3.94 4.45 31.24
N THR A 166 4.13 5.11 32.38
CA THR A 166 3.85 6.56 32.49
C THR A 166 5.07 7.31 31.97
N ILE A 167 4.86 8.20 30.99
CA ILE A 167 5.88 9.09 30.46
C ILE A 167 5.59 10.52 30.94
N ASN A 168 6.64 11.31 31.20
CA ASN A 168 6.47 12.72 31.49
C ASN A 168 5.88 13.44 30.27
N TYR A 169 4.89 14.32 30.49
CA TYR A 169 4.20 15.05 29.44
C TYR A 169 5.17 15.87 28.55
N ASP A 170 6.14 16.54 29.15
CA ASP A 170 7.10 17.38 28.42
C ASP A 170 8.02 16.54 27.54
N GLU A 171 8.36 15.30 27.94
CA GLU A 171 9.13 14.37 27.11
C GLU A 171 8.30 13.83 25.94
N LEU A 172 7.01 13.59 26.14
CA LEU A 172 6.12 13.14 25.08
C LEU A 172 5.97 14.21 23.99
N VAL A 173 5.81 15.48 24.37
CA VAL A 173 5.64 16.61 23.44
C VAL A 173 6.89 16.83 22.57
N LYS A 174 8.10 16.56 23.09
CA LYS A 174 9.35 16.69 22.33
C LYS A 174 9.40 15.84 21.04
N ARG A 175 8.66 14.73 20.95
CA ARG A 175 8.60 13.90 19.72
C ARG A 175 7.86 14.59 18.56
N TRP A 176 7.08 15.63 18.85
CA TRP A 176 6.22 16.32 17.90
C TRP A 176 6.75 17.70 17.51
N THR A 177 7.65 18.27 18.31
CA THR A 177 8.46 19.44 17.94
C THR A 177 9.65 18.98 17.09
N MET A 178 9.48 18.98 15.77
CA MET A 178 10.60 19.01 14.82
C MET A 178 11.10 20.44 14.63
#